data_AF-A0A975IXK8-F1
#
_entry.id   AF-A0A975IXK8-F1
#
_cell.length_a   1.000
_cell.length_b   1.000
_cell.length_c   1.000
_cell.angle_alpha   90.00
_cell.angle_beta   90.00
_cell.angle_gamma   90.00
#
_symmetry.space_group_name_H-M   'P 1'
#
loop_
_entity.id
_entity.type
_entity.pdbx_description
1 polymer ?
#
loop_
_entity_poly.entity_id
_entity_poly.type
_entity_poly.pdbx_seq_one_letter_code
_entity_poly.pdbx_strand_id
1 'polypeptide(L)'
;MTGTYDPYQQREFRCGHCNGRIVIPIDLPPTTGPCPHCGGVITSPAPPHHPPAASPSGAAPVQQVPVPVPAQPQPPVQPVQPVPQITPPVQPPPAVQAPVQMPQVQLQPPPAAPSPAVPAQAPAQPVVVPAPAPPAQPAATAAPARPAGVLAESAPASPAKTSSASLPKSGRRGLIPALLLMLVLIGALGAGGVYFLNTYYGKTTPPLGQVSATPGETPRPNNEEEYLRSGWQREAYKVLRGYVDATTPDAKAPYIVGGKEEVPKLGEFYGGGRIDDSDTPAEAFSAYELSMEDRKRGLFLMIYDQPPQFEMREFFRPLASLEVQYGLQDADMLLASVAQASNFAMEPVRVQAFFKRFPDGLRLDWDMFAQTKYRSLRAFVESPTPGQKAVFRVFVVEDVGEEGKSASGIRTYRIADPATTSDSTRIRVKVDSEPGRALSSINWRGSKDSRPQTRTATLELEWVGKDDPQLSVSRFICWEFLGLGGHESAAVGK
;
A
#
# COMPACT_ATOMS: atom_id res chain seq x y z
N MET A 1 -9.08 19.66 -34.09
CA MET A 1 -10.24 19.92 -33.20
C MET A 1 -10.09 19.02 -31.99
N THR A 2 -10.20 19.55 -30.77
CA THR A 2 -10.17 18.75 -29.54
C THR A 2 -11.57 18.26 -29.23
N GLY A 3 -11.85 16.98 -29.47
CA GLY A 3 -13.09 16.36 -28.99
C GLY A 3 -13.04 16.28 -27.47
N THR A 4 -13.95 16.98 -26.79
CA THR A 4 -14.14 16.82 -25.34
C THR A 4 -14.77 15.46 -25.07
N TYR A 5 -14.00 14.56 -24.46
CA TYR A 5 -14.52 13.30 -23.94
C TYR A 5 -15.54 13.59 -22.83
N ASP A 6 -16.79 13.25 -23.08
CA ASP A 6 -17.88 13.37 -22.12
C ASP A 6 -18.17 11.98 -21.53
N PRO A 7 -17.76 11.72 -20.27
CA PRO A 7 -17.91 10.41 -19.64
C PRO A 7 -19.38 10.03 -19.35
N TYR A 8 -20.33 10.94 -19.58
CA TYR A 8 -21.77 10.70 -19.37
C TYR A 8 -22.50 10.21 -20.63
N GLN A 9 -21.82 10.05 -21.77
CA GLN A 9 -22.45 9.48 -22.96
C GLN A 9 -22.78 8.00 -22.78
N GLN A 10 -24.07 7.69 -22.90
CA GLN A 10 -24.64 6.36 -22.68
C GLN A 10 -25.41 5.90 -23.91
N ARG A 11 -25.41 4.59 -24.17
CA ARG A 11 -26.23 3.93 -25.20
C ARG A 11 -27.21 2.96 -24.54
N GLU A 12 -28.36 2.77 -25.18
CA GLU A 12 -29.47 1.99 -24.65
C GLU A 12 -29.82 0.80 -25.51
N PHE A 13 -30.27 -0.28 -24.87
CA PHE A 13 -30.85 -1.44 -25.54
C PHE A 13 -31.93 -2.09 -24.67
N ARG A 14 -32.61 -3.11 -25.20
CA ARG A 14 -33.63 -3.87 -24.46
C ARG A 14 -33.22 -5.33 -24.31
N CYS A 15 -33.59 -5.92 -23.18
CA CYS A 15 -33.41 -7.35 -22.94
C CYS A 15 -34.32 -8.19 -23.86
N GLY A 16 -33.75 -9.19 -24.55
CA GLY A 16 -34.53 -10.13 -25.36
C GLY A 16 -35.50 -11.02 -24.57
N HIS A 17 -35.26 -11.24 -23.27
CA HIS A 17 -36.08 -12.12 -22.42
C HIS A 17 -37.28 -11.41 -21.77
N CYS A 18 -37.14 -10.14 -21.37
CA CYS A 18 -38.15 -9.40 -20.60
C CYS A 18 -38.51 -8.01 -21.16
N ASN A 19 -37.91 -7.61 -22.29
CA ASN A 19 -38.11 -6.30 -22.93
C ASN A 19 -37.71 -5.06 -22.08
N GLY A 20 -37.11 -5.26 -20.89
CA GLY A 20 -36.64 -4.21 -19.99
C GLY A 20 -35.51 -3.37 -20.59
N ARG A 21 -35.53 -2.05 -20.34
CA ARG A 21 -34.57 -1.05 -20.83
C ARG A 21 -33.26 -1.13 -20.04
N ILE A 22 -32.13 -1.16 -20.75
CA ILE A 22 -30.78 -1.27 -20.18
C ILE A 22 -29.92 -0.16 -20.78
N VAL A 23 -29.12 0.49 -19.93
CA VAL A 23 -28.31 1.66 -20.26
C VAL A 23 -26.86 1.38 -19.88
N ILE A 24 -25.92 1.66 -20.77
CA ILE A 24 -24.48 1.39 -20.61
C ILE A 24 -23.63 2.52 -21.22
N PRO A 25 -22.35 2.70 -20.83
CA PRO A 25 -21.47 3.70 -21.46
C PRO A 25 -21.33 3.50 -22.97
N ILE A 26 -21.25 4.58 -23.74
CA ILE A 26 -21.28 4.52 -25.22
C ILE A 26 -20.10 3.74 -25.81
N ASP A 27 -18.93 3.78 -25.17
CA ASP A 27 -17.70 3.11 -25.62
C ASP A 27 -17.54 1.66 -25.12
N LEU A 28 -18.41 1.16 -24.23
CA LEU A 28 -18.26 -0.17 -23.64
C LEU A 28 -18.29 -1.26 -24.75
N PRO A 29 -17.33 -2.19 -24.84
CA PRO A 29 -17.37 -3.26 -25.85
C PRO A 29 -18.59 -4.20 -25.65
N PRO A 30 -18.95 -5.03 -26.65
CA PRO A 30 -19.94 -6.09 -26.47
C PRO A 30 -19.61 -6.96 -25.26
N THR A 31 -20.47 -6.93 -24.25
CA THR A 31 -20.24 -7.53 -22.93
C THR A 31 -21.43 -8.41 -22.58
N THR A 32 -21.16 -9.63 -22.11
CA THR A 32 -22.17 -10.63 -21.77
C THR A 32 -22.35 -10.71 -20.26
N GLY A 33 -23.59 -10.72 -19.78
CA GLY A 33 -23.93 -10.81 -18.35
C GLY A 33 -25.42 -11.08 -18.11
N PRO A 34 -25.84 -11.25 -16.84
CA PRO A 34 -27.25 -11.43 -16.50
C PRO A 34 -28.03 -10.12 -16.70
N CYS A 35 -29.28 -10.22 -17.16
CA CYS A 35 -30.15 -9.06 -17.29
C CYS A 35 -30.60 -8.53 -15.91
N PRO A 36 -30.49 -7.21 -15.63
CA PRO A 36 -30.87 -6.64 -14.34
C PRO A 36 -32.37 -6.75 -14.02
N HIS A 37 -33.23 -6.94 -15.04
CA HIS A 37 -34.68 -7.01 -14.88
C HIS A 37 -35.23 -8.45 -14.76
N CYS A 38 -34.44 -9.48 -15.06
CA CYS A 38 -34.93 -10.88 -15.10
C CYS A 38 -33.88 -11.99 -14.91
N GLY A 39 -32.60 -11.66 -14.68
CA GLY A 39 -31.49 -12.62 -14.55
C GLY A 39 -31.03 -13.29 -15.85
N GLY A 40 -31.88 -13.40 -16.87
CA GLY A 40 -31.56 -14.08 -18.14
C GLY A 40 -30.34 -13.47 -18.85
N VAL A 41 -29.44 -14.34 -19.34
CA VAL A 41 -28.16 -13.92 -19.93
C VAL A 41 -28.37 -13.14 -21.23
N ILE A 42 -27.68 -12.01 -21.36
CA ILE A 42 -27.75 -11.07 -22.48
C ILE A 42 -26.34 -10.61 -22.87
N THR A 43 -26.18 -10.12 -24.10
CA THR A 43 -24.96 -9.45 -24.59
C THR A 43 -25.32 -8.05 -25.06
N SER A 44 -24.51 -7.04 -24.72
CA SER A 44 -24.72 -5.67 -25.20
C SER A 44 -24.39 -5.53 -26.69
N PRO A 45 -25.14 -4.70 -27.45
CA PRO A 45 -24.82 -4.43 -28.86
C PRO A 45 -23.51 -3.64 -28.97
N ALA A 46 -22.80 -3.78 -30.10
CA ALA A 46 -21.55 -3.04 -30.33
C ALA A 46 -21.75 -1.50 -30.32
N PRO A 47 -20.70 -0.72 -29.99
CA PRO A 47 -20.72 0.72 -30.19
C PRO A 47 -21.02 1.09 -31.65
N PRO A 48 -21.76 2.19 -31.91
CA PRO A 48 -21.99 2.65 -33.27
C PRO A 48 -20.67 3.10 -33.91
N HIS A 49 -20.33 2.56 -35.07
CA HIS A 49 -19.13 2.97 -35.80
C HIS A 49 -19.25 4.41 -36.30
N HIS A 50 -18.50 5.34 -35.68
CA HIS A 50 -18.27 6.65 -36.28
C HIS A 50 -17.47 6.48 -37.58
N PRO A 51 -17.93 7.00 -38.73
CA PRO A 51 -17.10 7.06 -39.92
C PRO A 51 -15.88 7.97 -39.67
N PRO A 52 -14.68 7.60 -40.14
CA PRO A 52 -13.48 8.37 -39.86
C PRO A 52 -13.56 9.78 -40.45
N ALA A 53 -13.33 10.80 -39.62
CA ALA A 53 -13.33 12.19 -40.06
C ALA A 53 -12.20 12.44 -41.07
N ALA A 54 -12.55 12.98 -42.24
CA ALA A 54 -11.58 13.28 -43.30
C ALA A 54 -10.63 14.42 -42.88
N SER A 55 -9.34 14.08 -42.69
CA SER A 55 -8.29 15.07 -42.44
C SER A 55 -7.82 15.72 -43.75
N PRO A 56 -7.85 17.07 -43.88
CA PRO A 56 -7.37 17.75 -45.07
C PRO A 56 -5.86 18.00 -44.98
N SER A 57 -5.07 17.32 -45.82
CA SER A 57 -3.74 17.81 -46.23
C SER A 57 -3.33 17.21 -47.57
N GLY A 58 -2.70 18.00 -48.43
CA GLY A 58 -2.42 17.63 -49.81
C GLY A 58 -1.03 17.05 -50.03
N ALA A 59 -0.97 15.83 -50.55
CA ALA A 59 0.16 15.30 -51.34
C ALA A 59 -0.40 14.25 -52.30
N ALA A 60 -0.13 14.39 -53.61
CA ALA A 60 -0.66 13.46 -54.61
C ALA A 60 0.18 12.17 -54.69
N PRO A 61 -0.37 10.99 -54.41
CA PRO A 61 0.30 9.71 -54.67
C PRO A 61 0.18 9.36 -56.15
N VAL A 62 1.25 8.83 -56.75
CA VAL A 62 1.23 8.33 -58.13
C VAL A 62 0.35 7.08 -58.22
N GLN A 63 -0.51 6.99 -59.24
CA GLN A 63 -1.28 5.78 -59.52
C GLN A 63 -0.33 4.63 -59.89
N GLN A 64 -0.32 3.57 -59.08
CA GLN A 64 0.20 2.27 -59.49
C GLN A 64 -0.99 1.38 -59.85
N VAL A 65 -1.04 0.94 -61.10
CA VAL A 65 -2.08 0.03 -61.61
C VAL A 65 -1.79 -1.39 -61.11
N PRO A 66 -2.73 -2.06 -60.41
CA PRO A 66 -2.56 -3.45 -60.03
C PRO A 66 -2.55 -4.36 -61.26
N VAL A 67 -1.50 -5.16 -61.42
CA VAL A 67 -1.46 -6.23 -62.43
C VAL A 67 -2.37 -7.38 -61.96
N PRO A 68 -3.28 -7.90 -62.80
CA PRO A 68 -4.15 -8.99 -62.41
C PRO A 68 -3.37 -10.29 -62.22
N VAL A 69 -3.45 -10.88 -61.03
CA VAL A 69 -2.90 -12.21 -60.72
C VAL A 69 -3.83 -13.29 -61.26
N PRO A 70 -3.35 -14.31 -62.01
CA PRO A 70 -4.19 -15.42 -62.47
C PRO A 70 -4.78 -16.22 -61.30
N ALA A 71 -6.06 -16.55 -61.38
CA ALA A 71 -6.73 -17.38 -60.39
C ALA A 71 -6.19 -18.82 -60.40
N GLN A 72 -5.77 -19.32 -59.23
CA GLN A 72 -5.50 -20.75 -59.06
C GLN A 72 -6.82 -21.53 -58.92
N PRO A 73 -6.95 -22.73 -59.54
CA PRO A 73 -8.11 -23.59 -59.32
C PRO A 73 -8.20 -24.03 -57.86
N GLN A 74 -9.39 -23.91 -57.25
CA GLN A 74 -9.66 -24.52 -55.95
C GLN A 74 -9.73 -26.07 -56.11
N PRO A 75 -9.14 -26.85 -55.20
CA PRO A 75 -9.32 -28.30 -55.20
C PRO A 75 -10.78 -28.68 -54.88
N PRO A 76 -11.28 -29.81 -55.40
CA PRO A 76 -12.69 -30.20 -55.22
C PRO A 76 -13.03 -30.47 -53.77
N VAL A 77 -14.14 -29.89 -53.30
CA VAL A 77 -14.70 -30.13 -51.96
C VAL A 77 -15.16 -31.59 -51.88
N GLN A 78 -14.57 -32.35 -50.96
CA GLN A 78 -15.05 -33.70 -50.66
C GLN A 78 -16.36 -33.63 -49.84
N PRO A 79 -17.35 -34.51 -50.10
CA PRO A 79 -18.56 -34.56 -49.31
C PRO A 79 -18.26 -35.03 -47.88
N VAL A 80 -18.66 -34.21 -46.90
CA VAL A 80 -18.50 -34.52 -45.47
C VAL A 80 -19.38 -35.72 -45.12
N GLN A 81 -18.77 -36.82 -44.65
CA GLN A 81 -19.53 -37.97 -44.15
C GLN A 81 -20.22 -37.63 -42.81
N PRO A 82 -21.43 -38.15 -42.54
CA PRO A 82 -22.09 -37.94 -41.25
C PRO A 82 -21.28 -38.56 -40.11
N VAL A 83 -20.94 -37.76 -39.10
CA VAL A 83 -20.32 -38.26 -37.87
C VAL A 83 -21.35 -39.09 -37.09
N PRO A 84 -21.05 -40.35 -36.71
CA PRO A 84 -21.96 -41.15 -35.89
C PRO A 84 -22.23 -40.48 -34.54
N GLN A 85 -23.52 -40.31 -34.20
CA GLN A 85 -23.92 -39.83 -32.88
C GLN A 85 -23.65 -40.90 -31.82
N ILE A 86 -22.51 -40.79 -31.12
CA ILE A 86 -22.26 -41.56 -29.91
C ILE A 86 -23.12 -40.96 -28.79
N THR A 87 -24.29 -41.54 -28.57
CA THR A 87 -25.10 -41.25 -27.37
C THR A 87 -24.31 -41.66 -26.12
N PRO A 88 -24.05 -40.75 -25.16
CA PRO A 88 -23.41 -41.13 -23.91
C PRO A 88 -24.32 -42.10 -23.15
N PRO A 89 -23.77 -43.10 -22.43
CA PRO A 89 -24.57 -44.05 -21.66
C PRO A 89 -25.31 -43.31 -20.54
N VAL A 90 -26.62 -43.53 -20.45
CA VAL A 90 -27.46 -42.98 -19.38
C VAL A 90 -26.99 -43.58 -18.05
N GLN A 91 -26.38 -42.75 -17.21
CA GLN A 91 -26.10 -43.14 -15.83
C GLN A 91 -27.44 -43.29 -15.08
N PRO A 92 -27.68 -44.39 -14.34
CA PRO A 92 -28.83 -44.47 -13.45
C PRO A 92 -28.69 -43.41 -12.34
N PRO A 93 -29.80 -42.85 -11.83
CA PRO A 93 -29.74 -41.87 -10.75
C PRO A 93 -29.07 -42.47 -9.51
N PRO A 94 -28.28 -41.69 -8.76
CA PRO A 94 -27.65 -42.19 -7.54
C PRO A 94 -28.71 -42.64 -6.54
N ALA A 95 -28.51 -43.83 -5.95
CA ALA A 95 -29.41 -44.34 -4.94
C ALA A 95 -29.50 -43.37 -3.75
N VAL A 96 -30.73 -43.09 -3.29
CA VAL A 96 -30.99 -42.25 -2.12
C VAL A 96 -30.34 -42.92 -0.91
N GLN A 97 -29.21 -42.37 -0.45
CA GLN A 97 -28.58 -42.82 0.78
C GLN A 97 -29.49 -42.47 1.95
N ALA A 98 -29.78 -43.46 2.80
CA ALA A 98 -30.48 -43.22 4.06
C ALA A 98 -29.68 -42.22 4.91
N PRO A 99 -30.35 -41.35 5.70
CA PRO A 99 -29.66 -40.33 6.48
C PRO A 99 -28.64 -40.97 7.43
N VAL A 100 -27.37 -40.63 7.23
CA VAL A 100 -26.29 -41.05 8.13
C VAL A 100 -26.60 -40.50 9.52
N GLN A 101 -26.83 -41.39 10.48
CA GLN A 101 -27.01 -40.99 11.86
C GLN A 101 -25.71 -40.36 12.36
N MET A 102 -25.75 -39.05 12.64
CA MET A 102 -24.63 -38.39 13.31
C MET A 102 -24.39 -39.08 14.66
N PRO A 103 -23.16 -39.50 14.99
CA PRO A 103 -22.84 -40.00 16.31
C PRO A 103 -23.21 -38.93 17.35
N GLN A 104 -24.11 -39.26 18.28
CA GLN A 104 -24.34 -38.41 19.44
C GLN A 104 -23.06 -38.40 20.27
N VAL A 105 -22.28 -37.33 20.16
CA VAL A 105 -21.17 -37.05 21.07
C VAL A 105 -21.78 -36.83 22.45
N GLN A 106 -21.79 -37.88 23.27
CA GLN A 106 -22.06 -37.75 24.69
C GLN A 106 -20.97 -36.85 25.28
N LEU A 107 -21.37 -35.65 25.70
CA LEU A 107 -20.54 -34.75 26.49
C LEU A 107 -20.24 -35.40 27.84
N GLN A 108 -19.19 -36.22 27.89
CA GLN A 108 -18.59 -36.62 29.15
C GLN A 108 -18.12 -35.35 29.87
N PRO A 109 -18.49 -35.15 31.15
CA PRO A 109 -17.94 -34.04 31.92
C PRO A 109 -16.41 -34.20 31.99
N PRO A 110 -15.64 -33.09 31.94
CA PRO A 110 -14.19 -33.18 31.96
C PRO A 110 -13.71 -33.86 33.24
N PRO A 111 -12.65 -34.69 33.19
CA PRO A 111 -12.07 -35.29 34.38
C PRO A 111 -11.64 -34.19 35.35
N ALA A 112 -11.93 -34.38 36.64
CA ALA A 112 -11.60 -33.41 37.67
C ALA A 112 -10.09 -33.11 37.66
N ALA A 113 -9.74 -31.83 37.61
CA ALA A 113 -8.34 -31.42 37.63
C ALA A 113 -7.65 -31.94 38.90
N PRO A 114 -6.44 -32.52 38.81
CA PRO A 114 -5.70 -32.96 39.98
C PRO A 114 -5.43 -31.75 40.88
N SER A 115 -5.72 -31.89 42.18
CA SER A 115 -5.46 -30.82 43.14
C SER A 115 -3.97 -30.47 43.14
N PRO A 116 -3.60 -29.17 43.18
CA PRO A 116 -2.19 -28.77 43.16
C PRO A 116 -1.48 -29.36 44.37
N ALA A 117 -0.39 -30.08 44.13
CA ALA A 117 0.40 -30.70 45.19
C ALA A 117 0.97 -29.62 46.12
N VAL A 118 0.79 -29.81 47.43
CA VAL A 118 1.34 -28.92 48.46
C VAL A 118 2.88 -28.94 48.37
N PRO A 119 3.55 -27.79 48.13
CA PRO A 119 5.00 -27.75 48.14
C PRO A 119 5.56 -28.12 49.52
N ALA A 120 6.55 -29.00 49.55
CA ALA A 120 7.22 -29.37 50.79
C ALA A 120 7.89 -28.14 51.43
N GLN A 121 7.73 -27.98 52.74
CA GLN A 121 8.30 -26.86 53.49
C GLN A 121 9.84 -26.95 53.51
N ALA A 122 10.50 -25.98 52.87
CA ALA A 122 11.91 -25.73 53.11
C ALA A 122 12.12 -25.11 54.51
N PRO A 123 13.23 -25.39 55.21
CA PRO A 123 13.47 -24.87 56.55
C PRO A 123 13.59 -23.33 56.57
N ALA A 124 13.12 -22.73 57.66
CA ALA A 124 12.95 -21.28 57.77
C ALA A 124 14.28 -20.50 57.70
N GLN A 125 14.28 -19.42 56.92
CA GLN A 125 15.28 -18.35 57.03
C GLN A 125 14.84 -17.32 58.08
N PRO A 126 15.76 -16.68 58.82
CA PRO A 126 15.40 -15.72 59.87
C PRO A 126 14.80 -14.44 59.29
N VAL A 127 13.74 -13.93 59.94
CA VAL A 127 13.05 -12.70 59.55
C VAL A 127 13.92 -11.48 59.83
N VAL A 128 14.31 -10.76 58.78
CA VAL A 128 14.90 -9.42 58.90
C VAL A 128 13.77 -8.39 59.01
N VAL A 129 13.61 -7.80 60.19
CA VAL A 129 12.59 -6.77 60.44
C VAL A 129 13.02 -5.44 59.82
N PRO A 130 12.16 -4.75 59.02
CA PRO A 130 12.45 -3.40 58.54
C PRO A 130 12.54 -2.39 59.70
N ALA A 131 13.64 -1.64 59.78
CA ALA A 131 13.77 -0.55 60.75
C ALA A 131 12.89 0.65 60.35
N PRO A 132 12.28 1.37 61.32
CA PRO A 132 11.36 2.48 61.04
C PRO A 132 12.09 3.73 60.54
N ALA A 133 11.40 4.52 59.72
CA ALA A 133 11.90 5.81 59.25
C ALA A 133 11.95 6.86 60.39
N PRO A 134 13.00 7.70 60.47
CA PRO A 134 13.08 8.77 61.47
C PRO A 134 12.12 9.93 61.15
N PRO A 135 11.57 10.62 62.16
CA PRO A 135 10.56 11.66 61.99
C PRO A 135 11.14 13.02 61.58
N ALA A 136 10.31 13.85 60.94
CA ALA A 136 10.61 15.26 60.68
C ALA A 136 10.53 16.12 61.96
N GLN A 137 11.28 17.23 62.00
CA GLN A 137 11.18 18.27 63.03
C GLN A 137 11.04 19.68 62.39
N PRO A 138 10.35 20.63 63.06
CA PRO A 138 10.01 21.95 62.51
C PRO A 138 11.03 23.07 62.86
N ALA A 139 10.74 24.29 62.41
CA ALA A 139 11.68 25.40 62.24
C ALA A 139 11.87 26.37 63.43
N ALA A 140 13.03 27.05 63.43
CA ALA A 140 13.25 28.43 63.89
C ALA A 140 14.28 29.07 62.91
N THR A 141 14.15 30.27 62.33
CA THR A 141 13.66 31.60 62.75
C THR A 141 14.70 32.41 63.53
N ALA A 142 15.50 33.20 62.80
CA ALA A 142 16.25 34.36 63.29
C ALA A 142 16.53 35.35 62.14
N ALA A 143 16.60 36.66 62.44
CA ALA A 143 16.88 37.73 61.48
C ALA A 143 17.72 38.86 62.16
N PRO A 144 17.79 40.11 61.67
CA PRO A 144 18.86 40.55 60.77
C PRO A 144 19.69 41.75 61.31
N ALA A 145 20.78 42.12 60.62
CA ALA A 145 21.52 43.37 60.88
C ALA A 145 22.08 44.05 59.61
N ARG A 146 21.89 45.38 59.54
CA ARG A 146 22.61 46.43 58.77
C ARG A 146 23.35 47.32 59.81
N PRO A 147 24.10 48.42 59.50
CA PRO A 147 24.36 49.17 58.25
C PRO A 147 25.90 49.31 57.99
N ALA A 148 26.56 50.33 57.39
CA ALA A 148 26.18 51.63 56.80
C ALA A 148 27.24 52.18 55.80
N GLY A 149 26.79 52.92 54.77
CA GLY A 149 27.56 54.00 54.11
C GLY A 149 28.76 53.61 53.21
N VAL A 150 29.40 54.54 52.47
CA VAL A 150 29.20 56.00 52.32
C VAL A 150 29.51 56.46 50.86
N LEU A 151 28.69 57.41 50.36
CA LEU A 151 28.88 58.53 49.39
C LEU A 151 30.20 58.70 48.57
N ALA A 152 30.26 59.39 47.40
CA ALA A 152 29.28 59.91 46.42
C ALA A 152 30.04 60.57 45.21
N GLU A 153 29.32 61.32 44.34
CA GLU A 153 29.78 62.30 43.33
C GLU A 153 30.63 61.79 42.13
N SER A 154 30.57 62.35 40.90
CA SER A 154 29.84 63.52 40.37
C SER A 154 29.35 63.31 38.93
N ALA A 155 28.28 63.99 38.51
CA ALA A 155 27.95 64.25 37.09
C ALA A 155 28.56 65.60 36.65
N PRO A 156 28.66 65.93 35.33
CA PRO A 156 27.50 66.22 34.45
C PRO A 156 27.61 65.43 33.10
N ALA A 157 26.89 65.68 32.00
CA ALA A 157 26.04 66.80 31.59
C ALA A 157 24.89 66.40 30.61
N SER A 158 24.26 67.40 30.00
CA SER A 158 23.18 67.37 28.99
C SER A 158 23.68 68.02 27.66
N PRO A 159 22.94 68.14 26.52
CA PRO A 159 21.48 68.02 26.39
C PRO A 159 20.88 67.24 25.18
N ALA A 160 19.73 66.61 25.46
CA ALA A 160 18.48 66.56 24.69
C ALA A 160 18.42 66.52 23.13
N LYS A 161 17.54 65.63 22.63
CA LYS A 161 16.49 66.02 21.66
C LYS A 161 15.24 65.14 21.77
N THR A 162 14.08 65.79 21.89
CA THR A 162 12.75 65.14 21.97
C THR A 162 12.18 64.91 20.57
N SER A 163 11.44 63.81 20.38
CA SER A 163 10.51 63.67 19.26
C SER A 163 9.26 62.90 19.70
N SER A 164 8.10 63.22 19.15
CA SER A 164 6.79 62.76 19.62
C SER A 164 6.35 61.45 18.97
N ALA A 165 5.73 60.57 19.76
CA ALA A 165 5.03 59.41 19.24
C ALA A 165 3.77 59.83 18.47
N SER A 166 3.49 59.19 17.34
CA SER A 166 2.23 59.31 16.61
C SER A 166 1.67 57.92 16.27
N LEU A 167 0.35 57.76 16.44
CA LEU A 167 -0.38 56.51 16.21
C LEU A 167 -1.17 56.61 14.89
N PRO A 168 -0.82 55.84 13.84
CA PRO A 168 -1.67 55.68 12.68
C PRO A 168 -2.70 54.55 12.89
N LYS A 169 -3.97 54.81 12.56
CA LYS A 169 -5.01 53.78 12.51
C LYS A 169 -4.81 52.85 11.30
N SER A 170 -5.00 51.56 11.52
CA SER A 170 -5.45 50.61 10.50
C SER A 170 -6.54 49.71 11.12
N GLY A 171 -7.46 49.10 10.38
CA GLY A 171 -7.62 49.07 8.93
C GLY A 171 -8.25 47.75 8.49
N ARG A 172 -9.45 47.41 8.97
CA ARG A 172 -10.13 46.12 8.74
C ARG A 172 -10.57 45.91 7.27
N ARG A 173 -9.62 45.73 6.35
CA ARG A 173 -9.79 45.19 4.97
C ARG A 173 -8.47 44.53 4.54
N GLY A 174 -8.41 43.20 4.54
CA GLY A 174 -7.21 42.46 4.12
C GLY A 174 -7.14 40.98 4.51
N LEU A 175 -7.92 40.53 5.51
CA LEU A 175 -7.85 39.16 6.04
C LEU A 175 -8.35 38.09 5.03
N ILE A 176 -9.38 38.41 4.23
CA ILE A 176 -9.96 37.49 3.23
C ILE A 176 -8.98 37.10 2.10
N PRO A 177 -8.33 38.03 1.37
CA PRO A 177 -7.37 37.64 0.33
C PRO A 177 -6.13 36.93 0.90
N ALA A 178 -5.69 37.26 2.11
CA ALA A 178 -4.61 36.54 2.79
C ALA A 178 -5.00 35.07 3.09
N LEU A 179 -6.22 34.85 3.61
CA LEU A 179 -6.74 33.51 3.89
C LEU A 179 -6.88 32.66 2.61
N LEU A 180 -7.37 33.27 1.52
CA LEU A 180 -7.49 32.58 0.22
C LEU A 180 -6.12 32.22 -0.37
N LEU A 181 -5.12 33.12 -0.29
CA LEU A 181 -3.76 32.82 -0.72
C LEU A 181 -3.14 31.69 0.11
N MET A 182 -3.35 31.70 1.42
CA MET A 182 -2.89 30.65 2.34
C MET A 182 -3.56 29.30 2.06
N LEU A 183 -4.88 29.27 1.80
CA LEU A 183 -5.59 28.05 1.41
C LEU A 183 -5.11 27.49 0.06
N VAL A 184 -4.81 28.36 -0.92
CA VAL A 184 -4.21 27.93 -2.20
C VAL A 184 -2.81 27.37 -1.99
N LEU A 185 -1.98 27.96 -1.11
CA LEU A 185 -0.66 27.44 -0.78
C LEU A 185 -0.72 26.10 -0.02
N ILE A 186 -1.61 25.95 0.96
CA ILE A 186 -1.83 24.70 1.69
C ILE A 186 -2.35 23.61 0.73
N GLY A 187 -3.31 23.95 -0.15
CA GLY A 187 -3.79 23.05 -1.20
C GLY A 187 -2.68 22.61 -2.15
N ALA A 188 -1.87 23.54 -2.64
CA ALA A 188 -0.76 23.26 -3.55
C ALA A 188 0.36 22.42 -2.90
N LEU A 189 0.66 22.62 -1.61
CA LEU A 189 1.67 21.85 -0.89
C LEU A 189 1.15 20.46 -0.47
N GLY A 190 -0.08 20.37 0.03
CA GLY A 190 -0.72 19.12 0.42
C GLY A 190 -0.96 18.20 -0.77
N ALA A 191 -1.63 18.71 -1.81
CA ALA A 191 -1.81 17.98 -3.06
C ALA A 191 -0.48 17.75 -3.78
N GLY A 192 0.46 18.71 -3.73
CA GLY A 192 1.79 18.57 -4.33
C GLY A 192 2.58 17.38 -3.81
N GLY A 193 2.56 17.12 -2.49
CA GLY A 193 3.22 15.95 -1.91
C GLY A 193 2.62 14.62 -2.36
N VAL A 194 1.28 14.51 -2.39
CA VAL A 194 0.58 13.30 -2.86
C VAL A 194 0.77 13.11 -4.37
N TYR A 195 0.66 14.17 -5.14
CA TYR A 195 0.88 14.18 -6.58
C TYR A 195 2.32 13.79 -6.93
N PHE A 196 3.33 14.26 -6.20
CA PHE A 196 4.73 13.92 -6.51
C PHE A 196 5.03 12.44 -6.28
N LEU A 197 4.57 11.85 -5.16
CA LEU A 197 4.67 10.41 -4.90
C LEU A 197 3.96 9.60 -6.00
N ASN A 198 2.73 9.99 -6.37
CA ASN A 198 1.96 9.30 -7.41
C ASN A 198 2.54 9.52 -8.83
N THR A 199 3.19 10.65 -9.13
CA THR A 199 3.75 10.91 -10.47
C THR A 199 5.10 10.22 -10.69
N TYR A 200 5.85 9.93 -9.62
CA TYR A 200 7.14 9.23 -9.71
C TYR A 200 7.00 7.71 -9.79
N TYR A 201 6.03 7.11 -9.07
CA TYR A 201 5.84 5.65 -9.04
C TYR A 201 4.46 5.15 -9.53
N GLY A 202 3.43 6.00 -9.57
CA GLY A 202 2.10 5.66 -10.11
C GLY A 202 2.02 5.65 -11.64
N LYS A 203 3.17 5.65 -12.34
CA LYS A 203 3.23 5.31 -13.76
C LYS A 203 3.04 3.80 -13.91
N THR A 204 1.79 3.37 -14.00
CA THR A 204 1.42 2.02 -14.44
C THR A 204 2.03 1.77 -15.82
N THR A 205 3.15 1.05 -15.88
CA THR A 205 3.59 0.41 -17.11
C THR A 205 2.48 -0.55 -17.52
N PRO A 206 1.93 -0.48 -18.75
CA PRO A 206 0.97 -1.47 -19.20
C PRO A 206 1.64 -2.86 -19.11
N PRO A 207 0.90 -3.91 -18.73
CA PRO A 207 1.49 -5.23 -18.55
C PRO A 207 2.13 -5.70 -19.86
N LEU A 208 3.47 -5.80 -19.86
CA LEU A 208 4.21 -6.40 -20.96
C LEU A 208 3.73 -7.86 -21.09
N GLY A 209 3.34 -8.23 -22.32
CA GLY A 209 2.61 -9.48 -22.58
C GLY A 209 3.30 -10.71 -21.99
N GLN A 210 2.50 -11.60 -21.40
CA GLN A 210 2.98 -12.77 -20.64
C GLN A 210 4.02 -13.57 -21.41
N VAL A 211 5.29 -13.48 -20.99
CA VAL A 211 6.39 -14.28 -21.54
C VAL A 211 6.20 -15.72 -21.06
N SER A 212 5.49 -16.50 -21.87
CA SER A 212 5.15 -17.90 -21.59
C SER A 212 6.43 -18.74 -21.56
N ALA A 213 6.94 -19.01 -20.35
CA ALA A 213 8.17 -19.75 -20.14
C ALA A 213 7.95 -21.26 -20.32
N THR A 214 8.14 -21.77 -21.54
CA THR A 214 8.12 -23.21 -21.83
C THR A 214 9.15 -23.96 -20.97
N PRO A 215 8.78 -25.07 -20.30
CA PRO A 215 9.73 -25.87 -19.52
C PRO A 215 10.78 -26.52 -20.43
N GLY A 216 11.98 -25.96 -20.47
CA GLY A 216 13.10 -26.48 -21.26
C GLY A 216 14.44 -26.09 -20.66
N GLU A 217 15.16 -27.07 -20.12
CA GLU A 217 16.44 -26.87 -19.44
C GLU A 217 17.51 -26.42 -20.43
N THR A 218 17.85 -25.13 -20.37
CA THR A 218 18.74 -24.43 -21.30
C THR A 218 19.55 -23.38 -20.54
N PRO A 219 20.80 -23.09 -20.94
CA PRO A 219 21.79 -22.42 -20.08
C PRO A 219 21.38 -21.03 -19.55
N ARG A 220 22.14 -20.51 -18.56
CA ARG A 220 22.22 -19.06 -18.34
C ARG A 220 22.70 -18.43 -19.67
N PRO A 221 22.14 -17.30 -20.12
CA PRO A 221 22.65 -16.61 -21.31
C PRO A 221 24.12 -16.26 -21.10
N ASN A 222 24.95 -16.54 -22.11
CA ASN A 222 26.41 -16.34 -22.03
C ASN A 222 26.81 -14.85 -21.98
N ASN A 223 25.87 -13.94 -22.21
CA ASN A 223 26.05 -12.50 -22.11
C ASN A 223 25.34 -11.96 -20.84
N GLU A 224 26.13 -11.33 -19.96
CA GLU A 224 25.62 -10.66 -18.75
C GLU A 224 24.62 -9.54 -19.10
N GLU A 225 24.80 -8.79 -20.19
CA GLU A 225 23.82 -7.76 -20.59
C GLU A 225 22.45 -8.35 -20.95
N GLU A 226 22.43 -9.54 -21.54
CA GLU A 226 21.21 -10.25 -21.90
C GLU A 226 20.53 -10.84 -20.65
N TYR A 227 21.33 -11.34 -19.69
CA TYR A 227 20.83 -11.71 -18.37
C TYR A 227 20.13 -10.52 -17.68
N LEU A 228 20.78 -9.35 -17.65
CA LEU A 228 20.24 -8.14 -17.02
C LEU A 228 19.01 -7.56 -17.75
N ARG A 229 18.87 -7.75 -19.07
CA ARG A 229 17.67 -7.33 -19.80
C ARG A 229 16.48 -8.24 -19.48
N SER A 230 16.60 -9.54 -19.76
CA SER A 230 15.47 -10.49 -19.70
C SER A 230 15.81 -11.87 -19.12
N GLY A 231 17.06 -12.32 -19.19
CA GLY A 231 17.43 -13.68 -18.76
C GLY A 231 17.13 -13.99 -17.28
N TRP A 232 17.12 -12.97 -16.42
CA TRP A 232 16.74 -13.08 -15.01
C TRP A 232 15.28 -13.51 -14.79
N GLN A 233 14.36 -13.17 -15.70
CA GLN A 233 12.91 -13.31 -15.47
C GLN A 233 12.49 -14.76 -15.27
N ARG A 234 13.01 -15.68 -16.10
CA ARG A 234 12.74 -17.13 -16.00
C ARG A 234 13.24 -17.73 -14.68
N GLU A 235 14.35 -17.21 -14.15
CA GLU A 235 14.90 -17.62 -12.86
C GLU A 235 14.01 -17.08 -11.72
N ALA A 236 13.53 -15.84 -11.83
CA ALA A 236 12.64 -15.22 -10.85
C ALA A 236 11.27 -15.91 -10.76
N TYR A 237 10.62 -16.23 -11.89
CA TYR A 237 9.37 -17.04 -11.89
C TYR A 237 9.58 -18.41 -11.23
N LYS A 238 10.73 -19.07 -11.44
CA LYS A 238 11.03 -20.37 -10.81
C LYS A 238 11.19 -20.24 -9.28
N VAL A 239 11.86 -19.19 -8.82
CA VAL A 239 12.02 -18.90 -7.38
C VAL A 239 10.68 -18.52 -6.74
N LEU A 240 9.90 -17.67 -7.40
CA LEU A 240 8.60 -17.19 -6.91
C LEU A 240 7.58 -18.32 -6.82
N ARG A 241 7.45 -19.15 -7.86
CA ARG A 241 6.57 -20.33 -7.83
C ARG A 241 6.99 -21.30 -6.73
N GLY A 242 8.28 -21.61 -6.60
CA GLY A 242 8.78 -22.45 -5.53
C GLY A 242 8.49 -21.91 -4.12
N TYR A 243 8.55 -20.59 -3.94
CA TYR A 243 8.15 -19.93 -2.69
C TYR A 243 6.63 -19.97 -2.45
N VAL A 244 5.79 -19.75 -3.46
CA VAL A 244 4.32 -19.75 -3.35
C VAL A 244 3.78 -21.17 -3.11
N ASP A 245 4.30 -22.17 -3.84
CA ASP A 245 3.96 -23.59 -3.69
C ASP A 245 4.44 -24.17 -2.34
N ALA A 246 5.41 -23.53 -1.68
CA ALA A 246 5.97 -23.98 -0.42
C ALA A 246 5.04 -23.66 0.78
N THR A 247 4.52 -24.73 1.38
CA THR A 247 3.47 -24.72 2.42
C THR A 247 3.99 -24.70 3.87
N THR A 248 5.30 -24.64 4.07
CA THR A 248 5.94 -24.60 5.40
C THR A 248 7.15 -23.65 5.41
N PRO A 249 7.56 -23.11 6.57
CA PRO A 249 8.75 -22.25 6.69
C PRO A 249 10.02 -22.88 6.10
N ASP A 250 10.33 -24.13 6.45
CA ASP A 250 11.49 -24.87 5.91
C ASP A 250 11.43 -25.10 4.39
N ALA A 251 10.23 -25.24 3.83
CA ALA A 251 10.06 -25.36 2.37
C ALA A 251 10.20 -24.01 1.65
N LYS A 252 9.88 -22.89 2.31
CA LYS A 252 10.08 -21.53 1.75
C LYS A 252 11.56 -21.10 1.81
N ALA A 253 12.29 -21.55 2.83
CA ALA A 253 13.70 -21.20 3.08
C ALA A 253 14.65 -21.28 1.86
N PRO A 254 14.62 -22.30 0.98
CA PRO A 254 15.54 -22.38 -0.16
C PRO A 254 15.36 -21.26 -1.18
N TYR A 255 14.22 -20.57 -1.19
CA TYR A 255 13.84 -19.58 -2.19
C TYR A 255 14.11 -18.13 -1.76
N ILE A 256 14.43 -17.89 -0.49
CA ILE A 256 14.46 -16.54 0.10
C ILE A 256 15.87 -16.04 0.48
N VAL A 257 16.02 -14.72 0.60
CA VAL A 257 17.19 -14.08 1.24
C VAL A 257 17.24 -14.50 2.71
N GLY A 258 18.45 -14.69 3.29
CA GLY A 258 18.66 -15.23 4.64
C GLY A 258 18.42 -16.74 4.77
N GLY A 259 17.58 -17.32 3.91
CA GLY A 259 17.45 -18.76 3.74
C GLY A 259 16.93 -19.46 4.99
N LYS A 260 17.77 -20.31 5.62
CA LYS A 260 17.40 -21.05 6.84
C LYS A 260 17.36 -20.16 8.09
N GLU A 261 18.06 -19.04 8.10
CA GLU A 261 18.14 -18.15 9.27
C GLU A 261 16.79 -17.44 9.53
N GLU A 262 15.98 -17.30 8.47
CA GLU A 262 14.64 -16.71 8.51
C GLU A 262 13.52 -17.69 8.90
N VAL A 263 13.80 -19.01 8.99
CA VAL A 263 12.78 -20.04 9.30
C VAL A 263 12.00 -19.79 10.60
N PRO A 264 12.62 -19.35 11.72
CA PRO A 264 11.87 -19.03 12.93
C PRO A 264 10.89 -17.85 12.73
N LYS A 265 11.34 -16.81 12.00
CA LYS A 265 10.59 -15.58 11.74
C LYS A 265 9.45 -15.81 10.73
N LEU A 266 9.66 -16.68 9.74
CA LEU A 266 8.59 -17.23 8.89
C LEU A 266 7.56 -18.01 9.74
N GLY A 267 8.03 -18.88 10.65
CA GLY A 267 7.17 -19.69 11.52
C GLY A 267 6.29 -18.84 12.44
N GLU A 268 6.87 -17.77 13.02
CA GLU A 268 6.15 -16.77 13.81
C GLU A 268 5.13 -16.00 12.96
N PHE A 269 5.54 -15.47 11.80
CA PHE A 269 4.67 -14.68 10.91
C PHE A 269 3.45 -15.46 10.40
N TYR A 270 3.63 -16.72 10.00
CA TYR A 270 2.54 -17.59 9.50
C TYR A 270 1.86 -18.41 10.63
N GLY A 271 2.16 -18.14 11.90
CA GLY A 271 1.50 -18.78 13.05
C GLY A 271 1.65 -20.30 13.14
N GLY A 272 2.70 -20.87 12.53
CA GLY A 272 2.96 -22.32 12.49
C GLY A 272 1.95 -23.18 11.69
N GLY A 273 0.99 -22.57 10.98
CA GLY A 273 0.00 -23.27 10.17
C GLY A 273 0.55 -23.79 8.83
N ARG A 274 -0.30 -24.49 8.06
CA ARG A 274 -0.04 -24.72 6.63
C ARG A 274 -0.10 -23.38 5.91
N ILE A 275 1.00 -22.96 5.32
CA ILE A 275 1.05 -21.70 4.56
C ILE A 275 0.35 -21.90 3.21
N ASP A 276 -0.41 -20.88 2.80
CA ASP A 276 -1.13 -20.84 1.53
C ASP A 276 -1.02 -19.43 0.95
N ASP A 277 -0.27 -19.29 -0.15
CA ASP A 277 -0.09 -18.03 -0.89
C ASP A 277 -0.75 -18.07 -2.28
N SER A 278 -1.71 -18.99 -2.48
CA SER A 278 -2.35 -19.26 -3.78
C SER A 278 -3.28 -18.13 -4.30
N ASP A 279 -3.61 -17.17 -3.45
CA ASP A 279 -4.22 -15.87 -3.79
C ASP A 279 -3.27 -14.96 -4.60
N THR A 280 -1.96 -15.18 -4.47
CA THR A 280 -0.89 -14.47 -5.18
C THR A 280 -0.09 -15.41 -6.10
N PRO A 281 -0.71 -15.99 -7.15
CA PRO A 281 -0.05 -16.97 -8.01
C PRO A 281 1.09 -16.34 -8.82
N ALA A 282 2.21 -17.06 -8.94
CA ALA A 282 3.44 -16.55 -9.55
C ALA A 282 3.26 -16.16 -11.03
N GLU A 283 2.26 -16.70 -11.71
CA GLU A 283 1.89 -16.47 -13.11
C GLU A 283 1.20 -15.11 -13.33
N ALA A 284 0.68 -14.50 -12.27
CA ALA A 284 0.02 -13.19 -12.29
C ALA A 284 0.98 -12.04 -11.94
N PHE A 285 2.22 -12.34 -11.54
CA PHE A 285 3.26 -11.33 -11.37
C PHE A 285 3.84 -10.92 -12.73
N SER A 286 4.02 -9.62 -12.94
CA SER A 286 4.66 -9.02 -14.11
C SER A 286 6.08 -8.56 -13.81
N ALA A 287 6.99 -8.61 -14.77
CA ALA A 287 8.36 -8.11 -14.60
C ALA A 287 8.41 -6.58 -14.66
N TYR A 288 8.99 -5.94 -13.64
CA TYR A 288 9.17 -4.49 -13.59
C TYR A 288 10.62 -4.09 -13.87
N GLU A 289 10.82 -3.15 -14.80
CA GLU A 289 12.15 -2.72 -15.19
C GLU A 289 12.76 -1.71 -14.20
N LEU A 290 13.49 -2.24 -13.21
CA LEU A 290 14.41 -1.45 -12.38
C LEU A 290 15.51 -0.77 -13.22
N SER A 291 16.20 0.19 -12.62
CA SER A 291 17.31 0.88 -13.27
C SER A 291 18.42 -0.10 -13.70
N MET A 292 19.21 0.27 -14.71
CA MET A 292 20.39 -0.54 -15.09
C MET A 292 21.49 -0.52 -14.02
N GLU A 293 21.43 0.40 -13.05
CA GLU A 293 22.32 0.41 -11.88
C GLU A 293 21.90 -0.67 -10.89
N ASP A 294 20.62 -0.71 -10.49
CA ASP A 294 20.07 -1.73 -9.58
C ASP A 294 20.19 -3.13 -10.18
N ARG A 295 19.90 -3.29 -11.48
CA ARG A 295 20.08 -4.57 -12.18
C ARG A 295 21.54 -5.03 -12.16
N LYS A 296 22.51 -4.14 -12.38
CA LYS A 296 23.96 -4.44 -12.23
C LYS A 296 24.35 -4.79 -10.78
N ARG A 297 23.63 -4.26 -9.78
CA ARG A 297 23.74 -4.66 -8.36
C ARG A 297 23.03 -5.99 -8.05
N GLY A 298 22.54 -6.69 -9.07
CA GLY A 298 21.85 -7.98 -8.96
C GLY A 298 20.43 -7.87 -8.41
N LEU A 299 19.76 -6.73 -8.59
CA LEU A 299 18.39 -6.48 -8.14
C LEU A 299 17.39 -6.52 -9.29
N PHE A 300 16.29 -7.23 -9.04
CA PHE A 300 15.17 -7.36 -9.97
C PHE A 300 13.85 -7.25 -9.20
N LEU A 301 12.76 -6.87 -9.87
CA LEU A 301 11.44 -6.70 -9.25
C LEU A 301 10.37 -7.32 -10.14
N MET A 302 9.45 -8.04 -9.53
CA MET A 302 8.18 -8.43 -10.14
C MET A 302 7.01 -7.88 -9.31
N ILE A 303 5.95 -7.46 -9.99
CA ILE A 303 4.78 -6.83 -9.37
C ILE A 303 3.52 -7.61 -9.76
N TYR A 304 2.80 -8.07 -8.74
CA TYR A 304 1.39 -8.45 -8.84
C TYR A 304 0.55 -7.21 -8.56
N ASP A 305 -0.44 -6.92 -9.40
CA ASP A 305 -1.32 -5.76 -9.27
C ASP A 305 -2.76 -6.18 -9.57
N GLN A 306 -3.54 -6.36 -8.51
CA GLN A 306 -4.96 -6.70 -8.58
C GLN A 306 -5.77 -5.40 -8.51
N PRO A 307 -6.41 -4.97 -9.62
CA PRO A 307 -7.21 -3.75 -9.62
C PRO A 307 -8.44 -3.91 -8.71
N PRO A 308 -9.02 -2.79 -8.22
CA PRO A 308 -10.16 -2.84 -7.31
C PRO A 308 -11.32 -3.64 -7.92
N GLN A 309 -11.78 -4.68 -7.20
CA GLN A 309 -12.89 -5.50 -7.64
C GLN A 309 -14.19 -4.89 -7.10
N PHE A 310 -15.04 -4.39 -7.99
CA PHE A 310 -16.35 -3.84 -7.62
C PHE A 310 -17.41 -4.94 -7.69
N GLU A 311 -18.22 -5.11 -6.65
CA GLU A 311 -19.30 -6.09 -6.67
C GLU A 311 -20.47 -5.59 -7.55
N MET A 312 -20.61 -6.16 -8.76
CA MET A 312 -21.70 -5.83 -9.69
C MET A 312 -23.11 -6.00 -9.09
N ARG A 313 -23.26 -6.77 -8.01
CA ARG A 313 -24.51 -6.94 -7.28
C ARG A 313 -24.98 -5.67 -6.55
N GLU A 314 -24.05 -4.77 -6.19
CA GLU A 314 -24.33 -3.57 -5.37
C GLU A 314 -24.51 -2.28 -6.19
N PHE A 315 -24.14 -2.28 -7.48
CA PHE A 315 -24.54 -1.20 -8.40
C PHE A 315 -26.06 -1.14 -8.59
N PHE A 316 -26.78 -2.23 -8.31
CA PHE A 316 -28.24 -2.27 -8.25
C PHE A 316 -28.77 -1.69 -6.93
N ARG A 317 -28.35 -0.44 -6.63
CA ARG A 317 -29.07 0.39 -5.68
C ARG A 317 -30.53 0.49 -6.15
N PRO A 318 -31.53 0.26 -5.29
CA PRO A 318 -32.89 0.63 -5.64
C PRO A 318 -32.91 2.14 -5.90
N LEU A 319 -33.34 2.53 -7.11
CA LEU A 319 -33.64 3.94 -7.37
C LEU A 319 -34.71 4.36 -6.36
N ALA A 320 -34.46 5.45 -5.64
CA ALA A 320 -35.48 6.07 -4.80
C ALA A 320 -36.73 6.31 -5.63
N SER A 321 -37.92 6.10 -5.07
CA SER A 321 -39.16 6.24 -5.83
C SER A 321 -39.33 7.68 -6.34
N LEU A 322 -40.19 7.90 -7.35
CA LEU A 322 -40.40 9.24 -7.92
C LEU A 322 -40.79 10.24 -6.83
N GLU A 323 -41.59 9.80 -5.86
CA GLU A 323 -42.06 10.59 -4.73
C GLU A 323 -40.89 11.10 -3.87
N VAL A 324 -39.88 10.25 -3.59
CA VAL A 324 -38.66 10.67 -2.88
C VAL A 324 -37.78 11.58 -3.75
N GLN A 325 -37.65 11.28 -5.06
CA GLN A 325 -36.88 12.12 -5.99
C GLN A 325 -37.49 13.53 -6.18
N TYR A 326 -38.82 13.66 -6.09
CA TYR A 326 -39.54 14.93 -6.15
C TYR A 326 -39.76 15.58 -4.76
N GLY A 327 -39.18 15.03 -3.68
CA GLY A 327 -39.28 15.61 -2.34
C GLY A 327 -40.67 15.55 -1.70
N LEU A 328 -41.51 14.62 -2.14
CA LEU A 328 -42.85 14.34 -1.58
C LEU A 328 -42.80 13.37 -0.40
N GLN A 329 -41.68 12.65 -0.22
CA GLN A 329 -41.37 11.81 0.93
C GLN A 329 -39.88 11.91 1.26
N ASP A 330 -39.54 11.83 2.55
CA ASP A 330 -38.15 11.72 3.01
C ASP A 330 -37.55 10.36 2.59
N ALA A 331 -36.24 10.33 2.34
CA ALA A 331 -35.54 9.09 2.01
C ALA A 331 -35.41 8.20 3.27
N ASP A 332 -35.91 6.97 3.19
CA ASP A 332 -35.84 6.00 4.28
C ASP A 332 -34.39 5.73 4.72
N MET A 333 -34.19 5.40 6.00
CA MET A 333 -32.86 5.38 6.65
C MET A 333 -31.89 4.40 5.97
N LEU A 334 -32.41 3.35 5.33
CA LEU A 334 -31.64 2.41 4.52
C LEU A 334 -31.02 3.07 3.27
N LEU A 335 -31.75 3.96 2.58
CA LEU A 335 -31.22 4.72 1.44
C LEU A 335 -30.12 5.69 1.91
N ALA A 336 -30.29 6.32 3.08
CA ALA A 336 -29.27 7.17 3.67
C ALA A 336 -28.00 6.38 4.05
N SER A 337 -28.13 5.21 4.66
CA SER A 337 -26.97 4.37 5.01
C SER A 337 -26.25 3.82 3.77
N VAL A 338 -26.98 3.41 2.72
CA VAL A 338 -26.39 2.96 1.45
C VAL A 338 -25.73 4.11 0.67
N ALA A 339 -26.14 5.36 0.90
CA ALA A 339 -25.42 6.53 0.39
C ALA A 339 -24.11 6.80 1.17
N GLN A 340 -24.07 6.52 2.48
CA GLN A 340 -22.88 6.70 3.32
C GLN A 340 -21.89 5.52 3.32
N ALA A 341 -22.29 4.33 2.88
CA ALA A 341 -21.46 3.13 2.81
C ALA A 341 -20.40 3.16 1.67
N SER A 342 -19.65 4.26 1.55
CA SER A 342 -18.72 4.51 0.45
C SER A 342 -17.42 3.69 0.55
N ASN A 343 -17.49 2.40 0.21
CA ASN A 343 -16.35 1.55 -0.18
C ASN A 343 -16.85 0.33 -1.01
N PHE A 344 -17.49 0.60 -2.15
CA PHE A 344 -18.12 -0.40 -3.06
C PHE A 344 -17.11 -1.22 -3.91
N ALA A 345 -15.89 -1.39 -3.41
CA ALA A 345 -14.84 -2.15 -4.07
C ALA A 345 -13.92 -2.78 -3.04
N MET A 346 -13.45 -4.00 -3.30
CA MET A 346 -12.27 -4.52 -2.61
C MET A 346 -11.08 -3.59 -2.93
N GLU A 347 -10.33 -3.21 -1.89
CA GLU A 347 -9.15 -2.36 -2.05
C GLU A 347 -8.12 -3.04 -2.99
N PRO A 348 -7.38 -2.27 -3.80
CA PRO A 348 -6.40 -2.84 -4.73
C PRO A 348 -5.25 -3.51 -3.97
N VAL A 349 -4.88 -4.72 -4.40
CA VAL A 349 -3.77 -5.48 -3.80
C VAL A 349 -2.57 -5.40 -4.75
N ARG A 350 -1.49 -4.74 -4.32
CA ARG A 350 -0.21 -4.72 -5.03
C ARG A 350 0.88 -5.35 -4.18
N VAL A 351 1.57 -6.34 -4.74
CA VAL A 351 2.66 -7.08 -4.07
C VAL A 351 3.96 -6.89 -4.83
N GLN A 352 5.04 -6.56 -4.12
CA GLN A 352 6.38 -6.38 -4.69
C GLN A 352 7.30 -7.55 -4.33
N ALA A 353 7.52 -8.44 -5.30
CA ALA A 353 8.50 -9.51 -5.22
C ALA A 353 9.87 -9.03 -5.71
N PHE A 354 10.73 -8.55 -4.80
CA PHE A 354 12.11 -8.23 -5.12
C PHE A 354 12.98 -9.50 -5.12
N PHE A 355 13.94 -9.57 -6.05
CA PHE A 355 14.91 -10.66 -6.13
C PHE A 355 16.33 -10.12 -6.05
N LYS A 356 17.17 -10.80 -5.26
CA LYS A 356 18.61 -10.57 -5.18
C LYS A 356 19.37 -11.73 -5.81
N ARG A 357 20.36 -11.43 -6.65
CA ARG A 357 21.26 -12.42 -7.26
C ARG A 357 22.44 -12.74 -6.36
N PHE A 358 22.58 -14.03 -6.05
CA PHE A 358 23.74 -14.66 -5.43
C PHE A 358 24.44 -15.57 -6.49
N PRO A 359 25.67 -16.07 -6.23
CA PRO A 359 26.39 -16.89 -7.21
C PRO A 359 25.61 -18.15 -7.65
N ASP A 360 24.93 -18.77 -6.69
CA ASP A 360 24.13 -19.98 -6.81
C ASP A 360 22.71 -19.74 -7.35
N GLY A 361 22.21 -18.50 -7.34
CA GLY A 361 20.94 -18.13 -8.00
C GLY A 361 20.27 -16.86 -7.49
N LEU A 362 19.11 -16.55 -8.04
CA LEU A 362 18.20 -15.56 -7.43
C LEU A 362 17.62 -16.07 -6.10
N ARG A 363 17.25 -15.12 -5.23
CA ARG A 363 16.47 -15.32 -4.00
C ARG A 363 15.45 -14.19 -3.82
N LEU A 364 14.25 -14.53 -3.36
CA LEU A 364 13.15 -13.62 -3.06
C LEU A 364 13.38 -12.87 -1.74
N ASP A 365 13.11 -11.58 -1.71
CA ASP A 365 13.00 -10.81 -0.47
C ASP A 365 11.62 -11.03 0.16
N TRP A 366 11.57 -11.95 1.13
CA TRP A 366 10.32 -12.39 1.73
C TRP A 366 9.70 -11.32 2.64
N ASP A 367 10.52 -10.50 3.29
CA ASP A 367 10.07 -9.35 4.09
C ASP A 367 9.23 -8.39 3.25
N MET A 368 9.75 -7.95 2.08
CA MET A 368 9.01 -7.02 1.22
C MET A 368 7.78 -7.67 0.59
N PHE A 369 7.88 -8.95 0.20
CA PHE A 369 6.73 -9.71 -0.28
C PHE A 369 5.63 -9.74 0.78
N ALA A 370 5.95 -10.11 2.02
CA ALA A 370 5.00 -10.18 3.13
C ALA A 370 4.48 -8.80 3.56
N GLN A 371 5.35 -7.79 3.65
CA GLN A 371 4.96 -6.42 4.00
C GLN A 371 3.93 -5.87 3.02
N THR A 372 4.17 -6.02 1.72
CA THR A 372 3.29 -5.47 0.67
C THR A 372 2.03 -6.31 0.47
N LYS A 373 2.13 -7.65 0.51
CA LYS A 373 0.96 -8.55 0.43
C LYS A 373 -0.01 -8.37 1.60
N TYR A 374 0.49 -8.49 2.83
CA TYR A 374 -0.33 -8.43 4.04
C TYR A 374 -0.49 -7.00 4.59
N ARG A 375 0.01 -5.99 3.85
CA ARG A 375 -0.03 -4.54 4.17
C ARG A 375 0.34 -4.26 5.63
N SER A 376 1.38 -4.93 6.12
CA SER A 376 1.69 -4.97 7.56
C SER A 376 2.06 -3.61 8.15
N LEU A 377 2.60 -2.68 7.34
CA LEU A 377 2.80 -1.29 7.73
C LEU A 377 1.47 -0.61 8.07
N ARG A 378 0.43 -0.79 7.24
CA ARG A 378 -0.91 -0.26 7.51
C ARG A 378 -1.48 -0.86 8.79
N ALA A 379 -1.47 -2.18 8.92
CA ALA A 379 -1.98 -2.87 10.11
C ALA A 379 -1.31 -2.40 11.41
N PHE A 380 0.02 -2.24 11.40
CA PHE A 380 0.80 -1.71 12.53
C PHE A 380 0.51 -0.23 12.83
N VAL A 381 0.19 0.57 11.80
CA VAL A 381 -0.16 1.99 11.96
C VAL A 381 -1.60 2.18 12.45
N GLU A 382 -2.54 1.32 12.04
CA GLU A 382 -3.95 1.39 12.45
C GLU A 382 -4.22 0.70 13.81
N SER A 383 -3.33 -0.19 14.27
CA SER A 383 -3.48 -0.95 15.53
C SER A 383 -2.39 -0.62 16.57
N PRO A 384 -2.37 0.59 17.15
CA PRO A 384 -1.29 1.04 18.05
C PRO A 384 -1.25 0.25 19.36
N THR A 385 -0.21 -0.57 19.54
CA THR A 385 0.03 -1.33 20.77
C THR A 385 1.28 -0.80 21.50
N PRO A 386 1.16 -0.21 22.71
CA PRO A 386 2.29 0.35 23.45
C PRO A 386 3.47 -0.61 23.62
N GLY A 387 4.68 -0.18 23.23
CA GLY A 387 5.91 -0.97 23.28
C GLY A 387 6.08 -1.98 22.13
N GLN A 388 5.10 -2.12 21.23
CA GLN A 388 5.24 -2.94 20.04
C GLN A 388 6.26 -2.32 19.08
N LYS A 389 7.15 -3.16 18.56
CA LYS A 389 8.18 -2.81 17.58
C LYS A 389 8.04 -3.66 16.33
N ALA A 390 8.36 -3.08 15.17
CA ALA A 390 8.49 -3.83 13.92
C ALA A 390 9.44 -3.10 12.95
N VAL A 391 10.11 -3.88 12.08
CA VAL A 391 11.01 -3.36 11.05
C VAL A 391 10.25 -3.24 9.73
N PHE A 392 10.28 -2.06 9.12
CA PHE A 392 9.60 -1.78 7.86
C PHE A 392 10.55 -1.18 6.82
N ARG A 393 10.28 -1.53 5.57
CA ARG A 393 11.01 -1.13 4.37
C ARG A 393 10.12 -0.12 3.63
N VAL A 394 10.45 1.17 3.73
CA VAL A 394 9.52 2.27 3.42
C VAL A 394 10.12 3.28 2.45
N PHE A 395 9.27 4.05 1.77
CA PHE A 395 9.66 5.36 1.26
C PHE A 395 9.60 6.39 2.39
N VAL A 396 10.60 7.29 2.47
CA VAL A 396 10.68 8.38 3.45
C VAL A 396 10.89 9.71 2.74
N VAL A 397 10.15 10.74 3.17
CA VAL A 397 10.28 12.12 2.69
C VAL A 397 10.12 13.10 3.87
N GLU A 398 10.88 14.19 3.89
CA GLU A 398 10.64 15.28 4.86
C GLU A 398 9.30 15.98 4.55
N ASP A 399 8.35 15.96 5.50
CA ASP A 399 6.99 16.48 5.34
C ASP A 399 6.75 17.69 6.26
N VAL A 400 5.82 18.57 5.91
CA VAL A 400 5.56 19.81 6.67
C VAL A 400 4.88 19.47 8.00
N GLY A 401 5.48 19.91 9.10
CA GLY A 401 4.89 19.79 10.44
C GLY A 401 3.67 20.71 10.58
N GLU A 402 2.68 20.27 11.35
CA GLU A 402 1.45 21.04 11.53
C GLU A 402 1.71 22.38 12.24
N GLU A 403 0.94 23.40 11.84
CA GLU A 403 1.00 24.73 12.47
C GLU A 403 0.68 24.61 13.97
N GLY A 404 1.42 25.35 14.80
CA GLY A 404 1.33 25.25 16.26
C GLY A 404 1.99 24.00 16.90
N LYS A 405 2.23 22.91 16.14
CA LYS A 405 2.92 21.69 16.65
C LYS A 405 4.41 21.61 16.28
N SER A 406 4.92 22.58 15.53
CA SER A 406 6.33 22.65 15.11
C SER A 406 7.26 23.10 16.25
N ALA A 407 7.62 22.17 17.13
CA ALA A 407 8.60 22.40 18.20
C ALA A 407 10.03 22.56 17.66
N SER A 408 10.84 23.41 18.29
CA SER A 408 12.26 23.52 17.95
C SER A 408 12.99 22.19 18.20
N GLY A 409 13.91 21.84 17.31
CA GLY A 409 14.66 20.57 17.39
C GLY A 409 13.87 19.32 16.96
N ILE A 410 12.63 19.44 16.47
CA ILE A 410 11.87 18.32 15.90
C ILE A 410 11.61 18.56 14.41
N ARG A 411 11.80 17.52 13.57
CA ARG A 411 11.35 17.48 12.17
C ARG A 411 10.27 16.41 11.99
N THR A 412 9.37 16.66 11.04
CA THR A 412 8.34 15.71 10.63
C THR A 412 8.76 15.05 9.33
N TYR A 413 8.65 13.72 9.25
CA TYR A 413 8.83 12.95 8.03
C TYR A 413 7.56 12.16 7.76
N ARG A 414 7.23 11.98 6.48
CA ARG A 414 6.19 11.03 6.06
C ARG A 414 6.88 9.74 5.62
N ILE A 415 6.40 8.62 6.14
CA ILE A 415 6.76 7.28 5.67
C ILE A 415 5.58 6.68 4.92
N ALA A 416 5.84 5.86 3.91
CA ALA A 416 4.82 5.20 3.11
C ALA A 416 5.26 3.80 2.66
N ASP A 417 4.31 2.89 2.47
CA ASP A 417 4.58 1.58 1.88
C ASP A 417 5.04 1.69 0.40
N PRO A 418 6.03 0.90 -0.06
CA PRO A 418 6.55 0.99 -1.42
C PRO A 418 5.61 0.50 -2.53
N ALA A 419 4.64 -0.38 -2.24
CA ALA A 419 3.63 -0.82 -3.19
C ALA A 419 2.39 0.08 -3.16
N THR A 420 1.97 0.46 -1.96
CA THR A 420 0.71 1.16 -1.69
C THR A 420 0.98 2.49 -1.00
N THR A 421 1.41 3.51 -1.76
CA THR A 421 1.88 4.79 -1.20
C THR A 421 0.82 5.65 -0.50
N SER A 422 -0.46 5.26 -0.55
CA SER A 422 -1.52 5.78 0.31
C SER A 422 -1.35 5.36 1.77
N ASP A 423 -0.82 4.16 2.01
CA ASP A 423 -0.57 3.56 3.32
C ASP A 423 0.64 4.27 3.93
N SER A 424 0.38 5.46 4.46
CA SER A 424 1.38 6.44 4.83
C SER A 424 1.04 7.15 6.13
N THR A 425 2.07 7.51 6.89
CA THR A 425 1.92 8.13 8.21
C THR A 425 3.03 9.13 8.48
N ARG A 426 2.82 10.00 9.48
CA ARG A 426 3.75 11.05 9.89
C ARG A 426 4.45 10.68 11.19
N ILE A 427 5.77 10.60 11.13
CA ILE A 427 6.65 10.40 12.28
C ILE A 427 7.28 11.73 12.70
N ARG A 428 7.38 11.96 14.01
CA ARG A 428 8.07 13.13 14.59
C ARG A 428 9.41 12.70 15.15
N VAL A 429 10.49 13.23 14.61
CA VAL A 429 11.86 12.81 14.93
C VAL A 429 12.66 13.99 15.47
N LYS A 430 13.30 13.82 16.63
CA LYS A 430 14.20 14.84 17.19
C LYS A 430 15.48 14.92 16.35
N VAL A 431 15.90 16.11 15.96
CA VAL A 431 17.05 16.35 15.04
C VAL A 431 18.38 15.90 15.66
N ASP A 432 18.49 15.92 16.98
CA ASP A 432 19.64 15.46 17.78
C ASP A 432 19.62 13.95 18.10
N SER A 433 18.56 13.23 17.74
CA SER A 433 18.54 11.76 17.83
C SER A 433 19.36 11.10 16.72
N GLU A 434 19.72 9.83 16.89
CA GLU A 434 20.39 9.05 15.84
C GLU A 434 19.54 8.93 14.56
N PRO A 435 18.24 8.55 14.60
CA PRO A 435 17.37 8.62 13.43
C PRO A 435 17.27 10.03 12.84
N GLY A 436 17.26 11.08 13.67
CA GLY A 436 17.22 12.47 13.22
C GLY A 436 18.48 12.90 12.46
N ARG A 437 19.65 12.47 12.90
CA ARG A 437 20.92 12.65 12.17
C ARG A 437 20.92 11.87 10.87
N ALA A 438 20.49 10.60 10.87
CA ALA A 438 20.45 9.77 9.67
C ALA A 438 19.48 10.34 8.62
N LEU A 439 18.24 10.64 9.00
CA LEU A 439 17.22 11.24 8.15
C LEU A 439 17.54 12.68 7.70
N SER A 440 18.56 13.33 8.28
CA SER A 440 18.93 14.70 7.91
C SER A 440 19.40 14.84 6.46
N SER A 441 19.88 13.78 5.82
CA SER A 441 20.37 13.80 4.43
C SER A 441 19.28 13.98 3.37
N ILE A 442 17.99 13.85 3.71
CA ILE A 442 16.86 14.15 2.81
C ILE A 442 16.15 15.48 3.17
N ASN A 443 16.71 16.25 4.09
CA ASN A 443 16.14 17.54 4.49
C ASN A 443 16.21 18.53 3.33
N TRP A 444 15.05 19.00 2.87
CA TRP A 444 14.92 20.04 1.86
C TRP A 444 14.60 21.40 2.48
N ARG A 445 13.99 21.43 3.68
CA ARG A 445 13.77 22.66 4.41
C ARG A 445 15.07 23.22 4.97
N GLY A 446 15.51 24.32 4.34
CA GLY A 446 16.78 25.00 4.63
C GLY A 446 17.95 24.52 3.77
N SER A 447 17.73 23.62 2.80
CA SER A 447 18.74 23.25 1.80
C SER A 447 18.60 24.11 0.54
N LYS A 448 19.65 24.14 -0.29
CA LYS A 448 19.65 24.93 -1.54
C LYS A 448 18.62 24.42 -2.55
N ASP A 449 18.38 23.11 -2.59
CA ASP A 449 17.54 22.48 -3.61
C ASP A 449 16.04 22.72 -3.41
N SER A 450 15.62 23.03 -2.18
CA SER A 450 14.25 23.48 -1.82
C SER A 450 13.10 22.60 -2.34
N ARG A 451 13.36 21.32 -2.62
CA ARG A 451 12.41 20.34 -3.18
C ARG A 451 12.40 19.05 -2.35
N PRO A 452 11.23 18.48 -2.02
CA PRO A 452 11.14 17.21 -1.30
C PRO A 452 11.94 16.09 -1.97
N GLN A 453 12.86 15.50 -1.21
CA GLN A 453 13.60 14.30 -1.62
C GLN A 453 12.95 13.08 -0.97
N THR A 454 12.50 12.14 -1.80
CA THR A 454 11.99 10.83 -1.35
C THR A 454 13.09 9.79 -1.54
N ARG A 455 13.34 8.96 -0.53
CA ARG A 455 14.28 7.82 -0.61
C ARG A 455 13.67 6.57 0.01
N THR A 456 14.15 5.40 -0.40
CA THR A 456 13.92 4.15 0.34
C THR A 456 14.71 4.15 1.64
N ALA A 457 14.20 3.49 2.68
CA ALA A 457 14.93 3.20 3.91
C ALA A 457 14.39 1.93 4.57
N THR A 458 15.21 1.31 5.42
CA THR A 458 14.74 0.33 6.41
C THR A 458 14.78 0.98 7.80
N LEU A 459 13.64 0.98 8.49
CA LEU A 459 13.45 1.61 9.80
C LEU A 459 12.85 0.60 10.78
N GLU A 460 13.27 0.66 12.04
CA GLU A 460 12.54 0.06 13.16
C GLU A 460 11.58 1.13 13.72
N LEU A 461 10.29 0.81 13.77
CA LEU A 461 9.24 1.66 14.31
C LEU A 461 8.79 1.14 15.67
N GLU A 462 8.38 2.04 16.56
CA GLU A 462 7.92 1.74 17.91
C GLU A 462 6.72 2.63 18.29
N TRP A 463 5.72 2.03 18.93
CA TRP A 463 4.63 2.76 19.56
C TRP A 463 5.00 3.15 20.99
N VAL A 464 5.36 4.42 21.22
CA VAL A 464 5.88 4.93 22.49
C VAL A 464 4.80 5.70 23.24
N GLY A 465 4.59 5.37 24.52
CA GLY A 465 3.56 5.97 25.37
C GLY A 465 2.45 4.96 25.69
N LYS A 466 1.97 4.98 26.94
CA LYS A 466 1.01 3.99 27.44
C LYS A 466 -0.44 4.37 27.17
N ASP A 467 -0.80 5.61 27.49
CA ASP A 467 -2.19 6.10 27.48
C ASP A 467 -2.47 7.00 26.25
N ASP A 468 -1.41 7.52 25.61
CA ASP A 468 -1.39 8.18 24.30
C ASP A 468 -0.21 7.58 23.50
N PRO A 469 -0.39 6.45 22.80
CA PRO A 469 0.67 5.83 22.03
C PRO A 469 1.01 6.66 20.80
N GLN A 470 2.29 7.04 20.66
CA GLN A 470 2.79 7.84 19.55
C GLN A 470 3.84 7.07 18.74
N LEU A 471 3.68 7.07 17.42
CA LEU A 471 4.60 6.39 16.51
C LEU A 471 5.94 7.12 16.44
N SER A 472 7.01 6.41 16.79
CA SER A 472 8.40 6.87 16.73
C SER A 472 9.24 5.94 15.87
N VAL A 473 10.37 6.45 15.38
CA VAL A 473 11.46 5.60 14.88
C VAL A 473 12.33 5.25 16.08
N SER A 474 12.39 3.97 16.45
CA SER A 474 13.31 3.50 17.50
C SER A 474 14.73 3.39 16.97
N ARG A 475 14.88 2.95 15.71
CA ARG A 475 16.19 2.74 15.06
C ARG A 475 16.13 3.01 13.57
N PHE A 476 17.14 3.72 13.06
CA PHE A 476 17.40 3.81 11.62
C PHE A 476 18.37 2.69 11.25
N ILE A 477 18.03 1.85 10.27
CA ILE A 477 18.85 0.67 9.92
C ILE A 477 19.74 0.98 8.72
N CYS A 478 19.16 1.43 7.60
CA CYS A 478 19.90 1.82 6.40
C CYS A 478 19.05 2.62 5.39
N TRP A 479 19.73 3.31 4.45
CA TRP A 479 19.16 4.11 3.36
C TRP A 479 18.68 3.29 2.14
N GLU A 480 18.46 2.01 2.32
CA GLU A 480 18.00 1.06 1.30
C GLU A 480 17.17 -0.04 1.96
N PHE A 481 16.65 -0.98 1.16
CA PHE A 481 16.00 -2.19 1.68
C PHE A 481 17.06 -3.21 2.14
N LEU A 482 16.90 -3.71 3.37
CA LEU A 482 17.80 -4.65 4.03
C LEU A 482 17.97 -5.95 3.23
N GLY A 483 19.20 -6.45 3.08
CA GLY A 483 19.50 -7.66 2.30
C GLY A 483 19.50 -7.49 0.78
N LEU A 484 18.78 -6.50 0.24
CA LEU A 484 18.82 -6.14 -1.18
C LEU A 484 20.04 -5.27 -1.54
N GLY A 485 20.43 -4.38 -0.63
CA GLY A 485 21.63 -3.54 -0.75
C GLY A 485 21.93 -2.79 0.54
N GLY A 486 20.90 -2.51 1.33
CA GLY A 486 21.05 -2.13 2.71
C GLY A 486 21.65 -3.27 3.52
N HIS A 487 22.72 -2.98 4.24
CA HIS A 487 23.19 -3.79 5.36
C HIS A 487 22.68 -3.17 6.66
N GLU A 488 22.59 -3.96 7.73
CA GLU A 488 22.37 -3.38 9.05
C GLU A 488 23.59 -2.54 9.41
N SER A 489 23.39 -1.24 9.65
CA SER A 489 24.48 -0.37 10.11
C SER A 489 24.95 -0.89 11.47
N ALA A 490 26.15 -1.47 11.52
CA ALA A 490 26.74 -1.94 12.77
C ALA A 490 26.72 -0.79 13.78
N ALA A 491 26.01 -0.98 14.90
CA ALA A 491 25.83 0.05 15.90
C ALA A 491 27.19 0.62 16.30
N VAL A 492 27.34 1.95 16.24
CA VAL A 492 28.64 2.62 16.40
C VAL A 492 29.12 2.48 17.84
N GLY A 493 29.87 1.40 18.08
CA GLY A 493 30.34 1.00 19.39
C GLY A 493 31.55 1.80 19.83
N LYS A 494 31.28 2.90 20.55
CA LYS A 494 32.18 3.91 21.14
C LYS A 494 32.33 5.18 20.31
#